data_AF-A0A7C4W4R0-F1
#
_entry.id   AF-A0A7C4W4R0-F1
#
_cell.length_a   1.000
_cell.length_b   1.000
_cell.length_c   1.000
_cell.angle_alpha   90.00
_cell.angle_beta   90.00
_cell.angle_gamma   90.00
#
_symmetry.space_group_name_H-M   'P 1'
#
loop_
_entity.id
_entity.type
_entity.pdbx_description
1 polymer ?
#
loop_
_entity_poly.entity_id
_entity_poly.type
_entity_poly.pdbx_seq_one_letter_code
_entity_poly.pdbx_strand_id
1 'polypeptide(L)' 'MNPHEIIIRPVSTESAIERIEKENKLTFIVNINSNKKMIKDAFE' A
#
# COMPACT_ATOMS: atom_id res chain seq x y z
N MET A 1 10.65 -10.05 -7.33
CA MET A 1 10.99 -8.92 -6.44
C MET A 1 10.55 -9.33 -5.05
N ASN A 2 11.34 -9.06 -4.01
CA ASN A 2 10.95 -9.46 -2.67
C ASN A 2 9.75 -8.60 -2.19
N PRO A 3 8.77 -9.16 -1.46
CA PRO A 3 7.62 -8.40 -0.94
C PRO A 3 8.01 -7.16 -0.12
N HIS A 4 9.09 -7.28 0.66
CA HIS A 4 9.64 -6.17 1.46
C HIS A 4 10.23 -5.03 0.62
N GLU A 5 10.52 -5.25 -0.66
CA GLU A 5 10.99 -4.20 -1.58
C GLU A 5 9.81 -3.50 -2.30
N ILE A 6 8.62 -4.09 -2.24
CA ILE A 6 7.41 -3.60 -2.93
C ILE A 6 6.64 -2.62 -2.03
N ILE A 7 6.36 -3.00 -0.77
CA ILE A 7 5.66 -2.15 0.20
C ILE A 7 6.67 -1.42 1.07
N ILE A 8 6.76 -0.09 0.95
CA ILE A 8 7.77 0.71 1.67
C ILE A 8 7.26 1.11 3.06
N ARG A 9 6.09 1.76 3.14
CA ARG A 9 5.44 2.17 4.40
C ARG A 9 3.98 2.58 4.19
N PRO A 10 3.12 2.52 5.23
CA PRO A 10 1.79 3.12 5.17
C PRO A 10 1.85 4.65 5.10
N VAL A 11 0.78 5.26 4.58
CA VAL A 11 0.57 6.71 4.63
C VAL A 11 -0.22 7.04 5.90
N SER A 12 0.32 7.93 6.74
CA SER A 12 -0.28 8.31 8.04
C SER A 12 -0.92 9.71 8.02
N THR A 13 -1.39 10.17 6.87
CA THR A 13 -2.10 11.46 6.77
C THR A 13 -3.55 11.30 7.23
N GLU A 14 -4.19 12.38 7.68
CA GLU A 14 -5.60 12.39 8.05
C GLU A 14 -6.50 11.84 6.94
N SER A 15 -6.22 12.23 5.70
CA SER A 15 -6.93 11.72 4.51
C SER A 15 -6.74 10.22 4.27
N ALA A 16 -5.60 9.65 4.68
CA ALA A 16 -5.37 8.21 4.58
C ALA A 16 -6.13 7.48 5.69
N ILE A 17 -6.16 8.03 6.91
CA ILE A 17 -6.95 7.51 8.03
C ILE A 17 -8.43 7.52 7.68
N GLU A 18 -8.94 8.62 7.12
CA GLU A 18 -10.34 8.74 6.68
C GLU A 18 -10.74 7.64 5.68
N ARG A 19 -9.84 7.29 4.75
CA ARG A 19 -10.08 6.20 3.78
C ARG A 19 -10.13 4.82 4.43
N ILE A 20 -9.42 4.61 5.53
CA ILE A 20 -9.50 3.36 6.31
C ILE A 20 -10.89 3.27 6.93
N GLU A 21 -11.33 4.34 7.60
CA GLU A 21 -12.60 4.36 8.34
C GLU A 21 -13.83 4.31 7.43
N LYS A 22 -13.83 5.09 6.35
CA LYS A 22 -15.02 5.25 5.49
C LYS A 22 -15.09 4.27 4.33
N GLU A 23 -13.94 3.86 3.81
CA GLU A 23 -13.86 3.07 2.56
C GLU A 23 -13.27 1.68 2.76
N ASN A 24 -12.80 1.34 3.96
CA ASN A 24 -12.04 0.11 4.22
C ASN A 24 -10.82 -0.02 3.27
N LYS A 25 -10.14 1.09 3.00
CA LYS A 25 -8.98 1.15 2.10
C LYS A 25 -7.73 1.58 2.85
N LEU A 26 -6.70 0.72 2.80
CA LEU A 26 -5.36 1.06 3.27
C LEU A 26 -4.56 1.77 2.18
N THR A 27 -3.83 2.82 2.54
CA THR A 27 -2.98 3.57 1.60
C THR A 27 -1.51 3.36 1.94
N PHE A 28 -0.71 3.00 0.94
CA PHE A 28 0.72 2.69 1.09
C PHE A 28 1.57 3.44 0.08
N ILE A 29 2.80 3.76 0.48
CA ILE A 29 3.88 4.13 -0.41
C ILE A 29 4.56 2.85 -0.88
N VAL A 30 4.62 2.68 -2.20
CA VAL A 30 5.17 1.48 -2.86
C VAL A 30 6.34 1.86 -3.75
N ASN A 31 7.13 0.86 -4.12
CA ASN A 31 8.23 1.06 -5.07
C ASN A 31 7.70 1.40 -6.47
N ILE A 32 8.23 2.45 -7.09
CA ILE A 32 7.80 2.98 -8.39
C ILE A 32 7.89 1.95 -9.52
N ASN A 33 8.78 0.96 -9.39
CA ASN A 33 8.95 -0.11 -10.38
C ASN A 33 7.98 -1.29 -10.18
N SER A 34 7.13 -1.25 -9.16
CA SER A 34 6.18 -2.31 -8.86
C SER A 34 4.90 -2.15 -9.68
N ASN A 35 4.39 -3.25 -10.22
CA ASN A 35 3.09 -3.28 -10.88
C ASN A 35 1.97 -3.75 -9.93
N LYS A 36 0.71 -3.61 -10.36
CA LYS A 36 -0.47 -3.96 -9.54
C LYS A 36 -0.52 -5.43 -9.10
N LYS A 37 -0.04 -6.35 -9.93
CA LYS A 37 -0.01 -7.79 -9.59
C LYS A 37 0.99 -8.03 -8.46
N MET A 38 2.20 -7.49 -8.59
CA MET A 38 3.24 -7.59 -7.55
C MET A 38 2.78 -6.99 -6.22
N ILE A 39 2.07 -5.85 -6.25
CA ILE A 39 1.51 -5.25 -5.04
C ILE A 39 0.48 -6.17 -4.39
N LYS A 40 -0.42 -6.77 -5.18
CA LYS A 40 -1.42 -7.74 -4.68
C LYS A 40 -0.74 -8.96 -4.07
N ASP A 41 0.22 -9.54 -4.78
CA ASP A 41 0.98 -10.72 -4.33
C ASP A 41 1.81 -10.41 -3.06
N ALA A 42 2.14 -9.15 -2.78
CA ALA A 42 2.87 -8.76 -1.56
C ALA A 42 1.97 -8.66 -0.30
N PHE A 43 0.64 -8.69 -0.46
CA PHE A 43 -0.32 -8.71 0.65
C PHE A 43 -0.97 -10.09 0.89
N GLU A 44 -0.74 -11.06 -0.01
CA GLU A 44 -1.23 -12.46 0.08
C GLU A 44 -0.17 -13.39 0.70
#